data_AF-A0A8T5MUH0-F1
#
_entry.id   AF-A0A8T5MUH0-F1
#
_cell.length_a   1.000
_cell.length_b   1.000
_cell.length_c   1.000
_cell.angle_alpha   90.00
_cell.angle_beta   90.00
_cell.angle_gamma   90.00
#
_symmetry.space_group_name_H-M   'P 1'
#
loop_
_entity.id
_entity.type
_entity.pdbx_description
1 polymer ?
#
loop_
_entity_poly.entity_id
_entity_poly.type
_entity_poly.pdbx_seq_one_letter_code
_entity_poly.pdbx_strand_id
1 'polypeptide(L)'
;VIESGIGVGPVDAAINALRRAIADIADIELDEYRVEAITGGTDALVEVWVKLSKDGKTVTARGAREDIIMASVEAMLEGINRLT
;
A
#
# COMPACT_ATOMS: atom_id res chain seq x y z
N VAL A 1 16.97 6.65 -3.94
CA VAL A 1 16.28 7.18 -5.14
C VAL A 1 15.15 8.08 -4.68
N ILE A 2 14.85 9.16 -5.39
CA ILE A 2 13.70 10.02 -5.11
C ILE A 2 12.79 9.91 -6.34
N GLU A 3 11.53 9.55 -6.12
CA GLU A 3 10.54 9.39 -7.19
C GLU A 3 9.28 10.19 -6.90
N SER A 4 8.49 10.40 -7.96
CA SER A 4 7.17 11.02 -7.87
C SER A 4 6.18 10.24 -8.75
N GLY A 5 4.91 10.33 -8.40
CA GLY A 5 3.83 9.62 -9.08
C GLY A 5 2.61 10.51 -9.22
N ILE A 6 1.87 10.31 -10.30
CA ILE A 6 0.54 10.89 -10.53
C ILE A 6 -0.45 9.72 -10.43
N GLY A 7 -1.64 10.00 -9.93
CA GLY A 7 -2.69 9.01 -9.80
C GLY A 7 -4.06 9.66 -9.72
N VAL A 8 -5.11 8.85 -9.68
CA VAL A 8 -6.50 9.31 -9.56
C VAL A 8 -6.75 9.99 -8.21
N GLY A 9 -5.97 9.62 -7.18
CA GLY A 9 -6.00 10.22 -5.86
C GLY A 9 -4.64 10.11 -5.16
N PRO A 10 -4.53 10.62 -3.92
CA PRO A 10 -3.25 10.68 -3.21
C PRO A 10 -2.66 9.30 -2.92
N VAL A 11 -3.50 8.31 -2.59
CA VAL A 11 -3.07 6.92 -2.37
C VAL A 11 -2.48 6.33 -3.66
N ASP A 12 -3.19 6.46 -4.77
CA ASP A 12 -2.74 5.95 -6.07
C ASP A 12 -1.45 6.64 -6.53
N ALA A 13 -1.36 7.96 -6.38
CA ALA A 13 -0.14 8.72 -6.68
C ALA A 13 1.07 8.25 -5.85
N ALA A 14 0.88 7.99 -4.55
CA ALA A 14 1.93 7.48 -3.67
C ALA A 14 2.35 6.05 -4.05
N ILE A 15 1.41 5.17 -4.37
CA ILE A 15 1.70 3.80 -4.82
C ILE A 15 2.43 3.82 -6.18
N ASN A 16 2.03 4.70 -7.10
CA ASN A 16 2.72 4.85 -8.40
C ASN A 16 4.15 5.38 -8.24
N ALA A 17 4.37 6.31 -7.30
CA ALA A 17 5.73 6.75 -6.94
C ALA A 17 6.56 5.60 -6.36
N LEU A 18 5.96 4.80 -5.46
CA LEU A 18 6.61 3.64 -4.86
C LEU A 18 7.00 2.59 -5.90
N ARG A 19 6.11 2.28 -6.85
CA ARG A 19 6.37 1.37 -7.98
C ARG A 19 7.51 1.84 -8.88
N ARG A 20 7.68 3.15 -9.07
CA ARG A 20 8.83 3.71 -9.81
C ARG A 20 10.12 3.63 -9.00
N ALA A 21 10.04 3.79 -7.69
CA ALA A 21 11.21 3.82 -6.80
C ALA A 21 11.86 2.44 -6.62
N ILE A 22 11.08 1.37 -6.80
CA ILE A 22 11.53 0.00 -6.58
C ILE A 22 11.37 -0.77 -7.90
N ALA A 23 12.49 -1.09 -8.55
CA ALA A 23 12.46 -1.75 -9.86
C ALA A 23 11.82 -3.16 -9.84
N ASP A 24 11.92 -3.87 -8.71
CA ASP A 24 11.54 -5.29 -8.60
C ASP A 24 10.04 -5.54 -8.30
N ILE A 25 9.23 -4.48 -8.20
CA ILE A 25 7.80 -4.57 -7.86
C ILE A 25 6.86 -4.25 -9.03
N ALA A 26 7.39 -4.08 -10.24
CA ALA A 26 6.58 -3.87 -11.43
C ALA A 26 5.57 -5.01 -11.66
N ASP A 27 5.98 -6.25 -11.37
CA ASP A 27 5.19 -7.47 -11.59
C ASP A 27 4.37 -7.91 -10.36
N ILE A 28 4.30 -7.07 -9.31
CA ILE A 28 3.43 -7.33 -8.16
C ILE A 28 2.03 -6.82 -8.45
N GLU A 29 1.07 -7.74 -8.40
CA GLU A 29 -0.36 -7.44 -8.50
C GLU A 29 -0.94 -7.09 -7.13
N LEU A 30 -1.78 -6.05 -7.09
CA LEU A 30 -2.57 -5.67 -5.92
C LEU A 30 -3.97 -6.28 -6.10
N ASP A 31 -4.16 -7.49 -5.56
CA ASP A 31 -5.39 -8.26 -5.71
C ASP A 31 -6.55 -7.65 -4.90
N GLU A 32 -6.25 -7.12 -3.71
CA GLU A 32 -7.24 -6.54 -2.81
C GLU A 32 -6.67 -5.33 -2.07
N TYR A 33 -7.48 -4.29 -1.97
CA TYR A 33 -7.22 -3.11 -1.15
C TYR A 33 -8.47 -2.81 -0.32
N ARG A 34 -8.32 -2.81 1.01
CA ARG A 34 -9.43 -2.59 1.94
C ARG A 34 -9.01 -1.59 3.02
N VAL A 35 -9.92 -0.68 3.35
CA VAL A 35 -9.69 0.37 4.35
C VAL A 35 -10.79 0.27 5.40
N GLU A 36 -10.41 0.27 6.66
CA GLU A 36 -11.32 0.23 7.79
C GLU A 36 -10.91 1.28 8.83
N ALA A 37 -11.86 2.05 9.33
CA ALA A 37 -11.63 2.93 10.48
C ALA A 37 -11.82 2.12 11.76
N ILE A 38 -10.78 2.05 12.60
CA ILE A 38 -10.82 1.36 13.90
C ILE A 38 -11.55 2.24 14.93
N THR A 39 -11.27 3.53 14.92
CA THR A 39 -11.92 4.52 15.78
C THR A 39 -12.74 5.51 14.95
N GLY A 40 -13.59 6.30 15.61
CA GLY A 40 -14.32 7.38 14.97
C GLY A 40 -13.68 8.74 15.26
N GLY A 41 -14.01 9.75 14.46
CA GLY A 41 -13.41 11.08 14.54
C GLY A 41 -12.58 11.41 13.30
N THR A 42 -12.14 12.66 13.18
CA THR A 42 -11.23 13.07 12.09
C THR A 42 -9.79 12.62 12.33
N ASP A 43 -9.50 12.20 13.55
CA ASP A 43 -8.29 11.58 14.06
C ASP A 43 -8.43 10.05 14.19
N ALA A 44 -9.37 9.47 13.44
CA ALA A 44 -9.60 8.03 13.45
C ALA A 44 -8.32 7.27 13.08
N LEU A 45 -8.02 6.22 13.84
CA LEU A 45 -7.02 5.25 13.44
C LEU A 45 -7.57 4.46 12.27
N VAL A 46 -6.89 4.52 11.12
CA VAL A 46 -7.26 3.81 9.91
C VAL A 46 -6.35 2.60 9.74
N GLU A 47 -6.96 1.44 9.49
CA GLU A 47 -6.28 0.22 9.08
C GLU A 47 -6.48 -0.01 7.59
N VAL A 48 -5.38 -0.25 6.88
CA VAL A 48 -5.38 -0.59 5.46
C VAL A 48 -4.85 -2.00 5.31
N TRP A 49 -5.62 -2.85 4.63
CA TRP A 49 -5.26 -4.22 4.27
C TRP A 49 -4.97 -4.28 2.77
N VAL A 50 -3.88 -4.95 2.43
CA VAL A 50 -3.54 -5.25 1.04
C VAL A 50 -3.33 -6.75 0.87
N LYS A 51 -3.79 -7.27 -0.26
CA LYS A 51 -3.46 -8.61 -0.73
C LYS A 51 -2.64 -8.45 -2.00
N LEU A 52 -1.42 -8.99 -1.99
CA LEU A 52 -0.49 -8.89 -3.10
C LEU A 52 -0.16 -10.27 -3.65
N SER A 53 0.01 -10.38 -4.96
CA SER A 53 0.46 -11.60 -5.61
C SER A 53 1.62 -11.36 -6.59
N LYS A 54 2.54 -12.33 -6.64
CA LYS A 54 3.67 -12.38 -7.58
C LYS A 54 4.13 -13.84 -7.74
N ASP A 55 4.35 -14.29 -8.98
CA ASP A 55 4.91 -15.62 -9.29
C ASP A 55 4.22 -16.79 -8.55
N GLY A 56 2.88 -16.75 -8.46
CA GLY A 56 2.08 -17.78 -7.79
C GLY A 56 2.14 -17.75 -6.25
N LYS A 57 2.86 -16.80 -5.65
CA LYS A 57 2.79 -16.49 -4.21
C LYS A 57 1.77 -15.39 -3.96
N THR A 58 1.05 -15.51 -2.85
CA THR A 58 0.11 -14.49 -2.38
C THR A 58 0.35 -14.20 -0.92
N VAL A 59 0.39 -12.93 -0.55
CA VAL A 59 0.53 -12.49 0.84
C VAL A 59 -0.53 -11.44 1.16
N THR A 60 -0.88 -11.39 2.44
CA THR A 60 -1.68 -10.31 3.00
C THR A 60 -0.82 -9.51 3.97
N ALA A 61 -0.92 -8.19 3.88
CA ALA A 61 -0.24 -7.25 4.74
C ALA A 61 -1.19 -6.14 5.17
N ARG A 62 -0.81 -5.42 6.23
CA ARG A 62 -1.62 -4.33 6.77
C ARG A 62 -0.75 -3.18 7.27
N GLY A 63 -1.30 -1.97 7.27
CA GLY A 63 -0.73 -0.77 7.86
C GLY A 63 -1.79 -0.04 8.67
N ALA A 64 -1.40 0.59 9.78
CA ALA A 64 -2.33 1.30 10.65
C ALA A 64 -1.78 2.66 11.08
N ARG A 65 -2.46 3.73 10.67
CA ARG A 65 -2.10 5.14 10.93
C ARG A 65 -3.36 6.01 10.93
N GLU A 66 -3.28 7.20 11.52
CA GLU A 66 -4.32 8.24 11.36
C GLU A 66 -4.34 8.78 9.92
N ASP A 67 -3.16 8.88 9.28
CA ASP A 67 -3.03 9.22 7.87
C ASP A 67 -3.20 7.98 6.99
N ILE A 68 -4.34 7.91 6.30
CA ILE A 68 -4.66 6.83 5.36
C ILE A 68 -3.59 6.64 4.29
N ILE A 69 -2.97 7.70 3.79
CA ILE A 69 -1.97 7.62 2.71
C ILE A 69 -0.74 6.87 3.24
N MET A 70 -0.28 7.23 4.44
CA MET A 70 0.85 6.56 5.09
C MET A 70 0.51 5.11 5.45
N ALA A 71 -0.71 4.83 5.96
CA ALA A 71 -1.15 3.47 6.22
C ALA A 71 -1.13 2.60 4.95
N SER A 72 -1.59 3.14 3.81
CA SER A 72 -1.57 2.44 2.52
C SER A 72 -0.15 2.14 2.04
N VAL A 73 0.76 3.12 2.13
CA VAL A 73 2.16 2.95 1.72
C VAL A 73 2.85 1.90 2.58
N GLU A 74 2.65 1.93 3.89
CA GLU A 74 3.21 0.95 4.81
C GLU A 74 2.65 -0.46 4.58
N ALA A 75 1.34 -0.60 4.34
CA ALA A 75 0.73 -1.89 4.01
C ALA A 75 1.32 -2.48 2.73
N MET A 76 1.49 -1.65 1.69
CA MET A 76 2.13 -2.06 0.43
C MET A 76 3.58 -2.49 0.64
N LEU A 77 4.38 -1.70 1.35
CA LEU A 77 5.79 -2.02 1.65
C LEU A 77 5.92 -3.33 2.43
N GLU A 78 5.08 -3.54 3.44
CA GLU A 78 5.07 -4.79 4.21
C GLU A 78 4.70 -5.99 3.33
N GLY A 79 3.73 -5.83 2.44
CA GLY A 79 3.36 -6.88 1.48
C GLY A 79 4.50 -7.20 0.50
N ILE A 80 5.14 -6.17 -0.04
CA ILE A 80 6.30 -6.29 -0.94
C ILE A 80 7.44 -7.03 -0.23
N ASN A 81 7.77 -6.63 1.00
CA ASN A 81 8.84 -7.26 1.79
C ASN A 81 8.57 -8.74 2.10
N ARG A 82 7.30 -9.17 2.14
CA ARG A 82 6.94 -10.58 2.35
C ARG A 82 6.92 -11.40 1.07
N LEU A 83 6.76 -10.76 -0.10
CA LEU A 83 6.80 -11.44 -1.40
C LEU A 83 8.21 -11.67 -1.91
N THR A 84 9.14 -10.80 -1.51
CA THR A 84 10.53 -10.76 -1.97
C THR A 84 11.44 -11.50 -0.99
#